data_AF-M6QL26-F1
#
_entry.id   AF-M6QL26-F1
#
_cell.length_a   1.000
_cell.length_b   1.000
_cell.length_c   1.000
_cell.angle_alpha   90.00
_cell.angle_beta   90.00
_cell.angle_gamma   90.00
#
_symmetry.space_group_name_H-M   'P 1'
#
loop_
_entity.id
_entity.type
_entity.pdbx_description
1 polymer ?
#
loop_
_entity_poly.entity_id
_entity_poly.type
_entity_poly.pdbx_seq_one_letter_code
_entity_poly.pdbx_strand_id
1 'polypeptide(L)'
;MALWQYQFFVIPRESVKDYPDFKKVEVDDEFFFDDSLFWKPLNFTSTFFSEIESILPKSKSWDKDLIVFGNLESNTLQVLCEEDIVTSVSFRIDYMSNFENILNELIDFFLAKDLTVLDENLNIVSLEIEAIKEIIYHSPQFKKYKEFLN
;
A
#
# COMPACT_ATOMS: atom_id res chain seq x y z
N MET A 1 0.50 8.80 10.32
CA MET A 1 1.34 8.85 9.10
C MET A 1 1.97 10.23 8.97
N ALA A 2 3.17 10.34 8.40
CA ALA A 2 3.79 11.64 8.20
C ALA A 2 2.98 12.50 7.22
N LEU A 3 3.08 13.82 7.37
CA LEU A 3 2.31 14.76 6.57
C LEU A 3 2.62 14.59 5.07
N TRP A 4 3.88 14.34 4.72
CA TRP A 4 4.42 14.24 3.36
C TRP A 4 4.27 12.86 2.70
N GLN A 5 3.48 11.97 3.28
CA GLN A 5 3.26 10.62 2.75
C GLN A 5 1.77 10.38 2.49
N TYR A 6 1.48 9.51 1.52
CA TYR A 6 0.14 8.96 1.30
C TYR A 6 0.21 7.44 1.30
N GLN A 7 -0.75 6.77 1.95
CA GLN A 7 -0.81 5.30 2.04
C GLN A 7 -1.89 4.73 1.12
N PHE A 8 -1.55 3.62 0.49
CA PHE A 8 -2.45 2.79 -0.27
C PHE A 8 -2.44 1.36 0.28
N PHE A 9 -3.54 0.64 0.08
CA PHE A 9 -3.62 -0.79 0.35
C PHE A 9 -3.57 -1.57 -0.97
N VAL A 10 -3.06 -2.80 -0.91
CA VAL A 10 -2.98 -3.69 -2.06
C VAL A 10 -3.69 -4.99 -1.69
N ILE A 11 -4.53 -5.49 -2.59
CA ILE A 11 -5.23 -6.76 -2.42
C ILE A 11 -5.22 -7.55 -3.74
N PRO A 12 -5.39 -8.88 -3.70
CA PRO A 12 -5.57 -9.69 -4.89
C PRO A 12 -6.85 -9.29 -5.62
N ARG A 13 -6.80 -9.13 -6.94
CA ARG A 13 -7.96 -8.69 -7.72
C ARG A 13 -9.11 -9.69 -7.64
N GLU A 14 -8.81 -10.99 -7.58
CA GLU A 14 -9.82 -12.03 -7.46
C GLU A 14 -10.66 -11.89 -6.19
N SER A 15 -10.06 -11.47 -5.07
CA SER A 15 -10.72 -11.32 -3.77
C SER A 15 -11.79 -10.22 -3.75
N VAL A 16 -11.76 -9.27 -4.68
CA VAL A 16 -12.76 -8.19 -4.78
C VAL A 16 -14.16 -8.73 -5.04
N LYS A 17 -14.28 -9.85 -5.79
CA LYS A 17 -15.59 -10.42 -6.15
C LYS A 17 -16.28 -11.06 -4.95
N ASP A 18 -15.50 -11.68 -4.07
CA ASP A 18 -16.01 -12.41 -2.92
C ASP A 18 -16.31 -11.48 -1.74
N TYR A 19 -15.66 -10.30 -1.71
CA TYR A 19 -15.80 -9.31 -0.66
C TYR A 19 -15.98 -7.89 -1.26
N PRO A 20 -17.16 -7.59 -1.85
CA PRO A 20 -17.42 -6.28 -2.46
C PRO A 20 -17.51 -5.14 -1.43
N ASP A 21 -17.74 -5.47 -0.17
CA ASP A 21 -17.95 -4.53 0.92
C ASP A 21 -16.63 -4.25 1.64
N PHE A 22 -15.84 -3.30 1.14
CA PHE A 22 -14.68 -2.78 1.86
C PHE A 22 -15.14 -2.01 3.11
N LYS A 23 -14.72 -2.44 4.30
CA LYS A 23 -15.12 -1.82 5.57
C LYS A 23 -13.91 -1.61 6.46
N LYS A 24 -13.88 -0.44 7.10
CA LYS A 24 -12.98 -0.20 8.23
C LYS A 24 -13.66 -0.60 9.53
N VAL A 25 -12.89 -1.15 10.44
CA VAL A 25 -13.27 -1.47 11.81
C VAL A 25 -12.72 -0.37 12.71
N GLU A 26 -13.55 0.14 13.61
CA GLU A 26 -13.12 1.09 14.64
C GLU A 26 -12.51 0.33 15.82
N VAL A 27 -11.29 0.68 16.20
CA VAL A 27 -10.57 0.16 17.37
C VAL A 27 -9.91 1.35 18.05
N ASP A 28 -10.18 1.57 19.33
CA ASP A 28 -9.60 2.66 20.13
C ASP A 28 -9.68 4.05 19.44
N ASP A 29 -10.86 4.41 18.92
CA ASP A 29 -11.15 5.65 18.17
C ASP A 29 -10.36 5.81 16.84
N GLU A 30 -9.72 4.74 16.36
CA GLU A 30 -9.03 4.69 15.06
C GLU A 30 -9.71 3.68 14.11
N PHE A 31 -9.81 4.05 12.82
CA PHE A 31 -10.40 3.19 11.80
C PHE A 31 -9.32 2.38 11.07
N PHE A 32 -9.35 1.06 11.24
CA PHE A 32 -8.43 0.11 10.61
C PHE A 32 -9.10 -0.64 9.48
N PHE A 33 -8.37 -0.87 8.39
CA PHE A 33 -8.80 -1.79 7.34
C PHE A 33 -8.17 -3.16 7.62
N ASP A 34 -8.99 -4.15 7.96
CA ASP A 34 -8.55 -5.54 8.07
C ASP A 34 -8.55 -6.16 6.67
N ASP A 35 -7.40 -6.11 6.01
CA ASP A 35 -7.22 -6.69 4.68
C ASP A 35 -6.88 -8.18 4.71
N SER A 36 -6.79 -8.81 5.89
CA SER A 36 -6.45 -10.23 6.02
C SER A 36 -7.49 -11.15 5.39
N LEU A 37 -8.75 -10.70 5.33
CA LEU A 37 -9.84 -11.42 4.67
C LEU A 37 -9.64 -11.59 3.16
N PHE A 38 -8.87 -10.69 2.52
CA PHE A 38 -8.60 -10.74 1.08
C PHE A 38 -7.35 -11.60 0.75
N TRP A 39 -6.48 -11.82 1.73
CA TRP A 39 -5.21 -12.54 1.55
C TRP A 39 -5.25 -13.98 2.08
N LYS A 40 -5.76 -14.20 3.29
CA LYS A 40 -5.74 -15.50 3.98
C LYS A 40 -6.36 -16.65 3.15
N PRO A 41 -7.50 -16.47 2.45
CA PRO A 41 -8.09 -17.56 1.66
C PRO A 41 -7.20 -18.07 0.53
N LEU A 42 -6.30 -17.22 0.01
CA LEU A 42 -5.43 -17.54 -1.13
C LEU A 42 -4.08 -18.13 -0.70
N ASN A 43 -3.73 -18.04 0.59
CA ASN A 43 -2.49 -18.58 1.17
C ASN A 43 -1.21 -18.12 0.42
N PHE A 44 -1.19 -16.87 -0.05
CA PHE A 44 0.03 -16.30 -0.61
C PHE A 44 1.11 -16.19 0.46
N THR A 45 2.35 -16.50 0.10
CA THR A 45 3.49 -16.34 1.01
C THR A 45 4.29 -15.10 0.69
N SER A 46 5.14 -14.68 1.62
CA SER A 46 6.02 -13.53 1.47
C SER A 46 6.87 -13.54 0.18
N THR A 47 7.21 -14.73 -0.32
CA THR A 47 8.00 -14.92 -1.55
C THR A 47 7.32 -14.37 -2.81
N PHE A 48 5.99 -14.22 -2.80
CA PHE A 48 5.22 -13.61 -3.88
C PHE A 48 5.68 -12.17 -4.20
N PHE A 49 6.23 -11.47 -3.20
CA PHE A 49 6.73 -10.09 -3.30
C PHE A 49 8.24 -9.99 -3.50
N SER A 50 8.96 -11.10 -3.71
CA SER A 50 10.43 -11.07 -3.82
C SER A 50 10.95 -10.18 -4.95
N GLU A 51 10.23 -10.06 -6.06
CA GLU A 51 10.59 -9.21 -7.20
C GLU A 51 10.61 -7.71 -6.84
N ILE A 52 9.87 -7.29 -5.80
CA ILE A 52 9.87 -5.91 -5.32
C ILE A 52 11.27 -5.46 -4.88
N GLU A 53 12.14 -6.38 -4.44
CA GLU A 53 13.51 -6.02 -4.01
C GLU A 53 14.32 -5.31 -5.11
N SER A 54 13.97 -5.52 -6.38
CA SER A 54 14.58 -4.82 -7.52
C SER A 54 14.11 -3.36 -7.70
N ILE A 55 12.94 -3.03 -7.16
CA ILE A 55 12.28 -1.71 -7.21
C ILE A 55 12.59 -0.93 -5.93
N LEU A 56 12.35 -1.58 -4.79
CA LEU A 56 12.55 -1.06 -3.45
C LEU A 56 13.38 -2.08 -2.66
N PRO A 57 14.62 -1.75 -2.26
CA PRO A 57 15.48 -2.70 -1.57
C PRO A 57 14.88 -3.11 -0.24
N LYS A 58 15.09 -4.37 0.16
CA LYS A 58 14.58 -4.88 1.43
C LYS A 58 15.27 -4.18 2.60
N SER A 59 14.47 -3.70 3.55
CA SER A 59 14.92 -3.03 4.78
C SER A 59 14.78 -3.93 5.99
N LYS A 60 15.55 -3.63 7.03
CA LYS A 60 15.43 -4.32 8.32
C LYS A 60 14.13 -3.89 9.00
N SER A 61 13.31 -4.88 9.37
CA SER A 61 12.17 -4.70 10.27
C SER A 61 12.52 -5.24 11.65
N TRP A 62 12.03 -4.60 12.70
CA TRP A 62 12.10 -5.09 14.08
C TRP A 62 11.04 -6.16 14.36
N ASP A 63 9.99 -6.18 13.54
CA ASP A 63 8.93 -7.16 13.59
C ASP A 63 9.23 -8.29 12.61
N LYS A 64 9.26 -9.52 13.13
CA LYS A 64 9.51 -10.74 12.36
C LYS A 64 8.40 -11.04 11.34
N ASP A 65 7.21 -10.50 11.59
CA ASP A 65 6.01 -10.72 10.81
C ASP A 65 5.85 -9.61 9.75
N LEU A 66 6.63 -8.53 9.81
CA LEU A 66 6.61 -7.43 8.85
C LEU A 66 7.84 -7.44 7.95
N ILE A 67 7.61 -7.60 6.64
CA ILE A 67 8.62 -7.39 5.61
C ILE A 67 8.47 -5.99 5.06
N VAL A 68 9.58 -5.24 5.05
CA VAL A 68 9.63 -3.88 4.54
C VAL A 68 10.54 -3.82 3.33
N PHE A 69 10.03 -3.31 2.23
CA PHE A 69 10.79 -2.86 1.07
C PHE A 69 10.80 -1.33 1.06
N GLY A 70 11.94 -0.73 0.76
CA GLY A 70 12.13 0.73 0.80
C GLY A 70 12.38 1.25 2.21
N ASN A 71 11.86 2.42 2.56
CA ASN A 71 12.11 3.07 3.85
C ASN A 71 10.79 3.51 4.49
N LEU A 72 10.54 3.13 5.75
CA LEU A 72 9.34 3.50 6.51
C LEU A 72 9.13 5.03 6.62
N GLU A 73 10.20 5.81 6.53
CA GLU A 73 10.18 7.28 6.57
C GLU A 73 10.03 7.92 5.17
N SER A 74 10.00 7.13 4.09
CA SER A 74 9.86 7.59 2.70
C SER A 74 8.98 6.62 1.88
N ASN A 75 9.31 6.37 0.61
CA ASN A 75 8.63 5.38 -0.21
C ASN A 75 8.87 3.97 0.36
N THR A 76 7.79 3.22 0.56
CA THR A 76 7.88 1.86 1.11
C THR A 76 6.75 0.98 0.62
N LEU A 77 7.02 -0.33 0.52
CA LEU A 77 6.01 -1.38 0.44
C LEU A 77 6.19 -2.30 1.65
N GLN A 78 5.09 -2.54 2.35
CA GLN A 78 5.03 -3.33 3.58
C GLN A 78 4.16 -4.56 3.34
N VAL A 79 4.68 -5.73 3.71
CA VAL A 79 3.99 -7.02 3.65
C VAL A 79 3.97 -7.59 5.06
N LEU A 80 2.78 -7.64 5.67
CA LEU A 80 2.56 -8.32 6.94
C LEU A 80 2.24 -9.78 6.67
N CYS A 81 2.86 -10.67 7.46
CA CYS A 81 2.70 -12.10 7.35
C CYS A 81 2.41 -12.73 8.72
N GLU A 82 1.48 -13.67 8.79
CA GLU A 82 1.28 -14.55 9.95
C GLU A 82 1.69 -15.96 9.53
N GLU A 83 2.71 -16.54 10.19
CA GLU A 83 3.21 -17.88 9.85
C GLU A 83 3.58 -18.05 8.36
N ASP A 84 4.22 -17.02 7.78
CA ASP A 84 4.58 -16.89 6.34
C ASP A 84 3.40 -16.70 5.37
N ILE A 85 2.16 -16.65 5.86
CA ILE A 85 0.98 -16.30 5.05
C ILE A 85 0.78 -14.79 5.08
N VAL A 86 0.68 -14.18 3.91
CA VAL A 86 0.41 -12.74 3.76
C VAL A 86 -0.96 -12.43 4.37
N THR A 87 -1.01 -11.41 5.20
CA THR A 87 -2.23 -10.91 5.84
C THR A 87 -2.51 -9.46 5.51
N SER A 88 -1.49 -8.67 5.18
CA SER A 88 -1.69 -7.28 4.79
C SER A 88 -0.62 -6.84 3.82
N VAL A 89 -1.01 -6.01 2.85
CA VAL A 89 -0.06 -5.37 1.94
C VAL A 89 -0.44 -3.91 1.76
N SER A 90 0.51 -3.02 2.03
CA SER A 90 0.34 -1.59 1.81
C SER A 90 1.60 -0.98 1.25
N PHE A 91 1.46 0.15 0.56
CA PHE A 91 2.61 0.95 0.18
C PHE A 91 2.37 2.42 0.52
N ARG A 92 3.46 3.14 0.75
CA ARG A 92 3.44 4.59 0.98
C ARG A 92 4.28 5.27 -0.07
N ILE A 93 3.77 6.39 -0.55
CA ILE A 93 4.45 7.29 -1.45
C ILE A 93 4.83 8.55 -0.68
N ASP A 94 6.12 8.87 -0.72
CA ASP A 94 6.68 10.13 -0.24
C ASP A 94 6.72 11.12 -1.40
N TYR A 95 5.76 12.04 -1.40
CA TYR A 95 5.58 12.99 -2.50
C TYR A 95 6.55 14.18 -2.46
N MET A 96 7.48 14.23 -1.49
CA MET A 96 8.64 15.14 -1.54
C MET A 96 9.81 14.54 -2.33
N SER A 97 9.79 13.22 -2.57
CA SER A 97 10.80 12.52 -3.35
C SER A 97 10.46 12.53 -4.85
N ASN A 98 11.39 12.08 -5.70
CA ASN A 98 11.10 11.79 -7.10
C ASN A 98 10.39 10.41 -7.23
N PHE A 99 9.18 10.31 -6.69
CA PHE A 99 8.48 9.03 -6.49
C PHE A 99 7.90 8.43 -7.78
N GLU A 100 7.77 9.19 -8.86
CA GLU A 100 7.05 8.76 -10.08
C GLU A 100 7.64 7.49 -10.69
N ASN A 101 8.97 7.35 -10.72
CA ASN A 101 9.63 6.15 -11.24
C ASN A 101 9.30 4.91 -10.40
N ILE A 102 9.41 5.04 -9.06
CA ILE A 102 9.07 3.95 -8.13
C ILE A 102 7.60 3.58 -8.27
N LEU A 103 6.72 4.58 -8.38
CA LEU A 103 5.29 4.37 -8.53
C LEU A 103 4.95 3.63 -9.84
N ASN A 104 5.59 3.98 -10.96
CA ASN A 104 5.41 3.26 -12.22
C ASN A 104 5.85 1.80 -12.11
N GLU A 105 7.02 1.53 -11.52
CA GLU A 105 7.51 0.16 -11.35
C GLU A 105 6.60 -0.67 -10.41
N LEU A 106 6.06 -0.06 -9.35
CA LEU A 106 5.08 -0.70 -8.48
C LEU A 106 3.76 -0.99 -9.22
N ILE A 107 3.26 -0.04 -10.03
CA ILE A 107 2.08 -0.23 -10.87
C ILE A 107 2.27 -1.43 -11.81
N ASP A 108 3.42 -1.49 -12.50
CA ASP A 108 3.75 -2.59 -13.41
C ASP A 108 3.76 -3.93 -12.69
N PHE A 109 4.36 -3.98 -11.50
CA PHE A 109 4.33 -5.18 -10.65
C PHE A 109 2.89 -5.57 -10.26
N PHE A 110 2.07 -4.61 -9.80
CA PHE A 110 0.68 -4.89 -9.42
C PHE A 110 -0.15 -5.42 -10.58
N LEU A 111 0.02 -4.85 -11.79
CA LEU A 111 -0.63 -5.33 -13.00
C LEU A 111 -0.17 -6.75 -13.36
N ALA A 112 1.13 -7.02 -13.30
CA ALA A 112 1.70 -8.33 -13.64
C ALA A 112 1.27 -9.45 -12.68
N LYS A 113 0.99 -9.10 -11.41
CA LYS A 113 0.58 -10.03 -10.35
C LYS A 113 -0.94 -10.11 -10.13
N ASP A 114 -1.73 -9.50 -11.02
CA ASP A 114 -3.20 -9.38 -10.92
C ASP A 114 -3.67 -8.85 -9.55
N LEU A 115 -3.00 -7.80 -9.08
CA LEU A 115 -3.36 -7.08 -7.87
C LEU A 115 -4.21 -5.86 -8.21
N THR A 116 -4.86 -5.32 -7.17
CA THR A 116 -5.55 -4.04 -7.23
C THR A 116 -5.16 -3.18 -6.04
N VAL A 117 -5.30 -1.87 -6.20
CA VAL A 117 -4.94 -0.88 -5.19
C VAL A 117 -6.20 -0.21 -4.66
N LEU A 118 -6.23 0.04 -3.36
CA LEU A 118 -7.26 0.83 -2.68
C LEU A 118 -6.64 2.11 -2.10
N ASP A 119 -7.36 3.22 -2.20
CA ASP A 119 -7.01 4.46 -1.52
C ASP A 119 -7.30 4.38 -0.01
N GLU A 120 -6.99 5.43 0.76
CA GLU A 120 -7.30 5.44 2.19
C GLU A 120 -8.79 5.37 2.50
N ASN A 121 -9.67 5.67 1.55
CA ASN A 121 -11.12 5.56 1.70
C ASN A 121 -11.66 4.21 1.22
N LEU A 122 -10.76 3.28 0.88
CA LEU A 122 -11.05 1.95 0.35
C LEU A 122 -11.72 1.95 -1.03
N ASN A 123 -11.57 3.02 -1.80
CA ASN A 123 -11.98 3.04 -3.21
C ASN A 123 -10.94 2.32 -4.05
N ILE A 124 -11.39 1.49 -4.99
CA ILE A 124 -10.51 0.90 -5.99
C ILE A 124 -9.92 2.01 -6.86
N VAL A 125 -8.59 1.99 -6.97
CA VAL A 125 -7.80 2.97 -7.71
C VAL A 125 -7.41 2.39 -9.07
N SER A 126 -7.56 3.18 -10.13
CA SER A 126 -7.01 2.81 -11.43
C SER A 126 -5.48 2.72 -11.35
N LEU A 127 -4.90 1.65 -11.89
CA LEU A 127 -3.45 1.44 -11.95
C LEU A 127 -2.82 2.25 -13.10
N GLU A 128 -3.07 3.55 -13.07
CA GLU A 128 -2.48 4.56 -13.94
C GLU A 128 -1.83 5.65 -13.08
N ILE A 129 -0.62 6.06 -13.43
CA ILE A 129 0.16 6.99 -12.60
C ILE A 129 -0.59 8.30 -12.32
N GLU A 130 -1.28 8.85 -13.32
CA GLU A 130 -2.00 10.12 -13.16
C GLU A 130 -3.21 9.98 -12.23
N ALA A 131 -3.91 8.83 -12.23
CA ALA A 131 -5.01 8.57 -11.30
C ALA A 131 -4.51 8.51 -9.84
N ILE A 132 -3.38 7.85 -9.61
CA ILE A 132 -2.77 7.77 -8.28
C ILE A 132 -2.28 9.15 -7.81
N LYS A 133 -1.62 9.92 -8.71
CA LYS A 133 -1.18 11.29 -8.40
C LYS A 133 -2.36 12.20 -8.07
N GLU A 134 -3.46 12.09 -8.80
CA GLU A 134 -4.66 12.87 -8.52
C GLU A 134 -5.17 12.63 -7.10
N ILE A 135 -5.22 11.37 -6.65
CA ILE A 135 -5.58 11.01 -5.27
C ILE A 135 -4.63 11.66 -4.26
N ILE A 136 -3.31 11.53 -4.48
CA ILE A 136 -2.30 12.12 -3.59
C ILE A 136 -2.48 13.63 -3.49
N TYR A 137 -2.61 14.35 -4.62
CA TYR A 137 -2.68 15.81 -4.64
C TYR A 137 -4.01 16.37 -4.10
N HIS A 138 -5.08 15.58 -4.12
CA HIS A 138 -6.37 15.98 -3.52
C HIS A 138 -6.53 15.51 -2.07
N SER A 139 -5.58 14.73 -1.55
CA SER A 139 -5.60 14.22 -0.18
C SER A 139 -5.54 15.35 0.88
N PRO A 140 -6.17 15.16 2.05
CA PRO A 140 -6.04 16.08 3.18
C PRO A 140 -4.59 16.31 3.62
N GLN A 141 -3.75 15.28 3.53
CA GLN A 141 -2.34 15.30 3.87
C GLN A 141 -1.58 16.28 2.97
N PHE A 142 -1.75 16.16 1.66
CA PHE A 142 -1.09 17.04 0.69
C PHE A 142 -1.57 18.49 0.80
N LYS A 143 -2.87 18.70 1.00
CA LYS A 143 -3.43 20.04 1.22
C LYS A 143 -2.80 20.72 2.44
N LYS A 144 -2.76 20.02 3.58
CA LYS A 144 -2.09 20.51 4.79
C LYS A 144 -0.59 20.75 4.55
N TYR A 145 0.11 19.85 3.86
CA TYR A 145 1.51 20.05 3.49
C TYR A 145 1.73 21.35 2.70
N LYS A 146 0.87 21.64 1.72
CA LYS A 146 0.92 22.89 0.96
C LYS A 146 0.65 24.12 1.81
N GLU A 147 -0.25 24.04 2.78
CA GLU A 147 -0.50 25.12 3.73
C GLU A 147 0.72 25.42 4.62
N PHE A 148 1.47 24.40 5.04
CA PHE A 148 2.70 24.57 5.85
C PHE A 148 3.87 25.23 5.09
N LEU A 149 3.87 25.17 3.76
CA LEU A 149 4.93 25.76 2.92
C LEU A 149 4.66 27.21 2.50
N ASN A 150 3.43 27.70 2.69
CA ASN A 150 3.00 29.05 2.34
C ASN A 150 3.03 29.97 3.57
#